data_AF-L7VS40-F1
#
_entry.id   AF-L7VS40-F1
#
_cell.length_a   1.000
_cell.length_b   1.000
_cell.length_c   1.000
_cell.angle_alpha   90.00
_cell.angle_beta   90.00
_cell.angle_gamma   90.00
#
_symmetry.space_group_name_H-M   'P 1'
#
loop_
_entity.id
_entity.type
_entity.pdbx_description
1 polymer ?
#
loop_
_entity_poly.entity_id
_entity_poly.type
_entity_poly.pdbx_seq_one_letter_code
_entity_poly.pdbx_strand_id
1 'polypeptide(L)'
;MPGNMKLYPYNRHAAIEYAHKWAFGRNPAYYDFSKLGGDCTNFVSQCLYAGCRVMNTKPVYGWYYFDSYNRTASWTGVQYLYEFLTKNNGPGPFAVEVPLSETEPGDIIQLSFDGSSFRHSLFIVETGKIPDLDNVKIATHTIDRDYYPLSNYAFKKYRCLHIEGYRK
;
A
#
# COMPACT_ATOMS: atom_id res chain seq x y z
N MET A 1 8.30 -25.71 16.29
CA MET A 1 6.92 -25.21 16.18
C MET A 1 7.00 -23.78 15.69
N PRO A 2 6.27 -23.36 14.64
CA PRO A 2 6.21 -21.93 14.33
C PRO A 2 5.60 -21.24 15.56
N GLY A 3 6.35 -20.34 16.20
CA GLY A 3 5.92 -19.67 17.41
C GLY A 3 4.58 -18.96 17.20
N ASN A 4 3.71 -18.96 18.21
CA ASN A 4 2.42 -18.28 18.17
C ASN A 4 2.61 -16.79 17.83
N MET A 5 2.42 -16.43 16.56
CA MET A 5 2.42 -15.04 16.13
C MET A 5 1.24 -14.31 16.75
N LYS A 6 1.49 -13.11 17.26
CA LYS A 6 0.45 -12.26 17.82
C LYS A 6 -0.07 -11.30 16.75
N LEU A 7 -1.37 -11.05 16.79
CA LEU A 7 -2.04 -10.06 15.95
C LEU A 7 -2.02 -8.70 16.65
N TYR A 8 -1.69 -7.65 15.90
CA TYR A 8 -1.68 -6.28 16.38
C TYR A 8 -2.49 -5.37 15.44
N PRO A 9 -3.17 -4.35 15.98
CA PRO A 9 -3.92 -3.39 15.18
C PRO A 9 -2.96 -2.54 14.34
N TYR A 10 -3.32 -2.30 13.08
CA TYR A 10 -2.59 -1.41 12.19
C TYR A 10 -2.81 0.06 12.58
N ASN A 11 -1.72 0.82 12.75
CA ASN A 11 -1.82 2.25 13.08
C ASN A 11 -2.10 3.06 11.80
N ARG A 12 -3.39 3.14 11.43
CA ARG A 12 -3.88 3.90 10.27
C ARG A 12 -3.43 5.36 10.32
N HIS A 13 -3.51 6.00 11.50
CA HIS A 13 -3.14 7.40 11.68
C HIS A 13 -1.68 7.67 11.29
N ALA A 14 -0.74 6.86 11.81
CA ALA A 14 0.68 7.00 11.48
C ALA A 14 0.99 6.76 10.00
N ALA A 15 0.24 5.88 9.34
CA ALA A 15 0.38 5.64 7.91
C ALA A 15 -0.14 6.81 7.06
N ILE A 16 -1.27 7.41 7.47
CA ILE A 16 -1.86 8.58 6.82
C ILE A 16 -0.98 9.82 7.02
N GLU A 17 -0.48 10.08 8.23
CA GLU A 17 0.48 11.15 8.49
C GLU A 17 1.75 11.01 7.63
N TYR A 18 2.24 9.76 7.47
CA TYR A 18 3.36 9.49 6.58
C TYR A 18 3.02 9.83 5.13
N ALA A 19 1.84 9.43 4.65
CA ALA A 19 1.40 9.72 3.30
C ALA A 19 1.36 11.22 3.03
N HIS A 20 0.70 12.01 3.88
CA HIS A 20 0.63 13.47 3.74
C HIS A 20 2.00 14.13 3.77
N LYS A 21 2.88 13.69 4.68
CA LYS A 21 4.23 14.24 4.78
C LYS A 21 5.05 14.05 3.50
N TRP A 22 4.89 12.92 2.83
CA TRP A 22 5.76 12.51 1.73
C TRP A 22 5.09 12.50 0.37
N ALA A 23 3.80 12.81 0.24
CA ALA A 23 3.07 12.75 -1.03
C ALA A 23 3.70 13.60 -2.15
N PHE A 24 4.32 14.74 -1.81
CA PHE A 24 5.01 15.65 -2.73
C PHE A 24 6.54 15.63 -2.63
N GLY A 25 7.09 14.68 -1.88
CA GLY A 25 8.53 14.56 -1.65
C GLY A 25 9.01 13.12 -1.74
N ARG A 26 10.28 12.90 -1.45
CA ARG A 26 10.86 11.55 -1.31
C ARG A 26 11.53 11.46 0.04
N ASN A 27 11.18 10.43 0.81
CA ASN A 27 11.82 10.19 2.09
C ASN A 27 13.26 9.71 1.84
N PRO A 28 14.29 10.44 2.31
CA PRO A 28 15.69 10.09 2.05
C PRO A 28 16.13 8.74 2.66
N ALA A 29 15.32 8.15 3.55
CA ALA A 29 15.54 6.79 4.03
C ALA A 29 15.31 5.70 2.96
N TYR A 30 14.66 6.05 1.84
CA TYR A 30 14.34 5.14 0.75
C TYR A 30 14.89 5.67 -0.58
N TYR A 31 15.25 4.74 -1.46
CA TYR A 31 15.71 5.09 -2.80
C TYR A 31 14.57 5.72 -3.61
N ASP A 32 14.91 6.70 -4.44
CA ASP A 32 13.95 7.37 -5.33
C ASP A 32 13.71 6.55 -6.60
N PHE A 33 12.51 5.98 -6.70
CA PHE A 33 12.09 5.16 -7.84
C PHE A 33 11.34 5.93 -8.93
N SER A 34 11.21 7.26 -8.81
CA SER A 34 10.43 8.11 -9.73
C SER A 34 10.80 7.92 -11.21
N LYS A 35 12.07 7.63 -11.52
CA LYS A 35 12.59 7.42 -12.88
C LYS A 35 12.75 5.95 -13.30
N LEU A 36 12.53 5.01 -12.39
CA LEU A 36 12.77 3.57 -12.63
C LEU A 36 11.48 2.76 -12.75
N GLY A 37 10.34 3.34 -12.38
CA GLY A 37 9.08 2.63 -12.21
C GLY A 37 8.98 1.95 -10.84
N GLY A 38 7.75 1.65 -10.42
CA GLY A 38 7.47 1.05 -9.11
C GLY A 38 7.37 2.03 -7.94
N ASP A 39 7.54 3.34 -8.19
CA ASP A 39 7.49 4.37 -7.15
C ASP A 39 6.14 4.42 -6.42
N CYS A 40 5.03 4.17 -7.12
CA CYS A 40 3.71 4.11 -6.51
C CYS A 40 3.64 3.02 -5.43
N THR A 41 4.17 1.83 -5.70
CA THR A 41 4.19 0.73 -4.73
C THR A 41 5.25 0.92 -3.66
N ASN A 42 6.39 1.54 -3.98
CA ASN A 42 7.40 1.94 -3.01
C ASN A 42 6.79 2.89 -1.97
N PHE A 43 6.11 3.96 -2.42
CA PHE A 43 5.43 4.91 -1.55
C PHE A 43 4.36 4.25 -0.68
N VAL A 44 3.48 3.44 -1.29
CA VAL A 44 2.47 2.69 -0.54
C VAL A 44 3.11 1.78 0.50
N SER A 45 4.20 1.08 0.16
CA SER A 45 4.91 0.23 1.12
C SER A 45 5.50 1.02 2.28
N GLN A 46 6.02 2.22 2.02
CA GLN A 46 6.49 3.11 3.09
C GLN A 46 5.34 3.56 4.01
N CYS A 47 4.18 3.89 3.46
CA CYS A 47 2.99 4.22 4.24
C CYS A 47 2.55 3.04 5.13
N LEU A 48 2.44 1.85 4.55
CA LEU A 48 2.14 0.61 5.29
C LEU A 48 3.17 0.35 6.40
N TYR A 49 4.46 0.55 6.12
CA TYR A 49 5.50 0.34 7.10
C TYR A 49 5.44 1.37 8.24
N ALA A 50 5.07 2.62 7.97
CA ALA A 50 4.88 3.62 9.00
C ALA A 50 3.78 3.21 10.02
N GLY A 51 2.72 2.54 9.55
CA GLY A 51 1.61 2.07 10.38
C GLY A 51 1.80 0.71 11.06
N CYS A 52 2.61 -0.21 10.51
CA CYS A 52 2.84 -1.53 11.12
C CYS A 52 4.21 -1.69 11.79
N ARG A 53 5.25 -0.99 11.32
CA ARG A 53 6.64 -1.06 11.81
C ARG A 53 7.25 -2.46 11.84
N VAL A 54 6.67 -3.41 11.11
CA VAL A 54 7.14 -4.80 11.02
C VAL A 54 7.25 -5.19 9.56
N MET A 55 8.48 -5.50 9.12
CA MET A 55 8.73 -6.08 7.80
C MET A 55 8.71 -7.61 7.87
N ASN A 56 8.44 -8.25 6.74
CA ASN A 56 8.61 -9.67 6.58
C ASN A 56 9.89 -9.94 5.80
N THR A 57 10.95 -10.40 6.46
CA THR A 57 12.28 -10.57 5.85
C THR A 57 12.46 -11.92 5.14
N LYS A 58 11.38 -12.65 4.86
CA LYS A 58 11.45 -13.91 4.12
C LYS A 58 12.08 -13.66 2.74
N PRO A 59 13.16 -14.37 2.36
CA PRO A 59 13.77 -14.20 1.04
C PRO A 59 12.75 -14.46 -0.07
N VAL A 60 12.82 -13.64 -1.13
CA VAL A 60 11.98 -13.71 -2.35
C VAL A 60 10.50 -13.38 -2.12
N TYR A 61 9.85 -13.97 -1.10
CA TYR A 61 8.41 -13.93 -0.87
C TYR A 61 7.98 -13.05 0.31
N GLY A 62 8.92 -12.43 1.01
CA GLY A 62 8.64 -11.48 2.08
C GLY A 62 8.16 -10.13 1.55
N TRP A 63 8.20 -9.14 2.42
CA TRP A 63 7.94 -7.73 2.13
C TRP A 63 8.87 -6.92 3.02
N TYR A 64 9.98 -6.48 2.44
CA TYR A 64 10.99 -5.69 3.12
C TYR A 64 11.76 -4.79 2.15
N TYR A 65 12.34 -3.75 2.73
CA TYR A 65 13.30 -2.86 2.10
C TYR A 65 14.38 -2.51 3.12
N PHE A 66 15.62 -2.88 2.82
CA PHE A 66 16.78 -2.40 3.56
C PHE A 66 17.55 -1.37 2.73
N ASP A 67 17.66 -1.60 1.42
CA ASP A 67 18.24 -0.67 0.46
C ASP A 67 17.78 -1.00 -0.98
N SER A 68 18.30 -0.27 -1.97
CA SER A 68 17.95 -0.42 -3.39
C SER A 68 18.41 -1.75 -4.02
N TYR A 69 19.24 -2.54 -3.35
CA TYR A 69 19.69 -3.86 -3.80
C TYR A 69 19.13 -4.99 -2.92
N ASN A 70 18.83 -4.67 -1.66
CA ASN A 70 18.30 -5.58 -0.66
C ASN A 70 16.84 -5.25 -0.32
N ARG A 71 15.94 -5.62 -1.24
CA ARG A 71 14.48 -5.51 -1.08
C ARG A 71 13.79 -6.64 -1.83
N THR A 72 12.53 -6.90 -1.49
CA THR A 72 11.68 -7.83 -2.26
C THR A 72 10.88 -7.13 -3.35
N ALA A 73 10.49 -7.90 -4.37
CA ALA A 73 9.62 -7.41 -5.45
C ALA A 73 8.28 -6.89 -4.93
N SER A 74 7.77 -7.44 -3.83
CA SER A 74 6.56 -6.98 -3.14
C SER A 74 6.65 -5.56 -2.59
N TRP A 75 7.85 -5.03 -2.33
CA TRP A 75 7.99 -3.65 -1.85
C TRP A 75 7.80 -2.61 -2.97
N THR A 76 8.14 -2.96 -4.22
CA THR A 76 8.11 -2.02 -5.36
C THR A 76 7.24 -2.47 -6.54
N GLY A 77 6.54 -3.60 -6.43
CA GLY A 77 5.74 -4.20 -7.51
C GLY A 77 4.29 -4.44 -7.11
N VAL A 78 3.35 -3.85 -7.86
CA VAL A 78 1.90 -3.84 -7.60
C VAL A 78 1.34 -5.26 -7.38
N GLN A 79 1.61 -6.17 -8.30
CA GLN A 79 1.10 -7.54 -8.22
C GLN A 79 1.72 -8.33 -7.05
N TYR A 80 3.02 -8.16 -6.81
CA TYR A 80 3.71 -8.84 -5.71
C TYR A 80 3.30 -8.30 -4.33
N LEU A 81 2.98 -7.01 -4.21
CA LEU A 81 2.44 -6.43 -2.98
C LEU A 81 1.07 -7.05 -2.66
N TYR A 82 0.18 -7.15 -3.66
CA TYR A 82 -1.12 -7.80 -3.49
C TYR A 82 -0.97 -9.25 -3.02
N GLU A 83 -0.12 -10.03 -3.68
CA GLU A 83 0.11 -11.42 -3.33
C GLU A 83 0.68 -11.57 -1.91
N PHE A 84 1.60 -10.68 -1.52
CA PHE A 84 2.10 -10.66 -0.15
C PHE A 84 0.97 -10.39 0.83
N LEU A 85 0.25 -9.26 0.70
CA LEU A 85 -0.74 -8.83 1.68
C LEU A 85 -1.88 -9.85 1.86
N THR A 86 -2.34 -10.47 0.77
CA THR A 86 -3.47 -11.42 0.78
C THR A 86 -3.09 -12.83 1.21
N LYS A 87 -1.80 -13.20 1.13
CA LYS A 87 -1.32 -14.56 1.47
C LYS A 87 -0.40 -14.59 2.69
N ASN A 88 -0.06 -13.43 3.26
CA ASN A 88 0.89 -13.35 4.36
C ASN A 88 0.30 -13.96 5.63
N ASN A 89 0.80 -15.13 5.99
CA ASN A 89 0.57 -15.78 7.28
C ASN A 89 1.75 -15.59 8.25
N GLY A 90 2.78 -14.84 7.87
CA GLY A 90 3.97 -14.55 8.67
C GLY A 90 3.96 -13.13 9.26
N PRO A 91 5.11 -12.63 9.75
CA PRO A 91 5.24 -11.26 10.24
C PRO A 91 4.85 -10.21 9.20
N GLY A 92 4.53 -9.00 9.65
CA GLY A 92 4.18 -7.87 8.79
C GLY A 92 2.68 -7.74 8.51
N PRO A 93 2.29 -6.75 7.68
CA PRO A 93 0.89 -6.45 7.42
C PRO A 93 0.23 -7.54 6.58
N PHE A 94 -1.09 -7.62 6.69
CA PHE A 94 -1.93 -8.47 5.84
C PHE A 94 -3.25 -7.76 5.56
N ALA A 95 -3.91 -8.18 4.48
CA ALA A 95 -5.11 -7.53 3.99
C ALA A 95 -6.08 -8.53 3.37
N VAL A 96 -7.34 -8.12 3.32
CA VAL A 96 -8.40 -8.82 2.58
C VAL A 96 -8.92 -7.92 1.46
N GLU A 97 -9.36 -8.54 0.37
CA GLU A 97 -10.02 -7.81 -0.71
C GLU A 97 -11.45 -7.48 -0.30
N VAL A 98 -11.83 -6.21 -0.40
CA VAL A 98 -13.15 -5.69 0.00
C VAL A 98 -13.76 -4.84 -1.12
N PRO A 99 -15.09 -4.67 -1.17
CA PRO A 99 -15.70 -3.65 -2.01
C PRO A 99 -15.25 -2.25 -1.57
N LEU A 100 -15.33 -1.27 -2.49
CA LEU A 100 -14.93 0.11 -2.20
C LEU A 100 -15.65 0.66 -0.97
N SER A 101 -16.94 0.36 -0.81
CA SER A 101 -17.79 0.79 0.31
C SER A 101 -17.36 0.29 1.69
N GLU A 102 -16.40 -0.63 1.77
CA GLU A 102 -15.85 -1.15 3.03
C GLU A 102 -14.41 -0.67 3.27
N THR A 103 -13.88 0.20 2.40
CA THR A 103 -12.54 0.76 2.57
C THR A 103 -12.51 1.87 3.62
N GLU A 104 -11.36 2.01 4.26
CA GLU A 104 -11.08 3.04 5.25
C GLU A 104 -9.78 3.80 4.90
N PRO A 105 -9.58 5.02 5.42
CA PRO A 105 -8.28 5.67 5.37
C PRO A 105 -7.17 4.75 5.93
N GLY A 106 -6.06 4.65 5.22
CA GLY A 106 -4.99 3.69 5.50
C GLY A 106 -5.04 2.39 4.69
N ASP A 107 -6.14 2.13 3.98
CA ASP A 107 -6.25 1.05 3.00
C ASP A 107 -5.60 1.41 1.66
N ILE A 108 -5.53 0.44 0.75
CA ILE A 108 -4.90 0.63 -0.56
C ILE A 108 -5.85 0.23 -1.69
N ILE A 109 -5.75 0.94 -2.81
CA ILE A 109 -6.46 0.62 -4.04
C ILE A 109 -5.43 0.34 -5.13
N GLN A 110 -5.64 -0.72 -5.90
CA GLN A 110 -4.82 -0.98 -7.08
C GLN A 110 -5.64 -0.88 -8.35
N LEU A 111 -5.11 -0.15 -9.33
CA LEU A 111 -5.80 0.13 -10.59
C LEU A 111 -5.23 -0.68 -11.75
N SER A 112 -6.13 -1.10 -12.63
CA SER A 112 -5.84 -1.64 -13.95
C SER A 112 -6.45 -0.74 -15.02
N PHE A 113 -5.59 -0.17 -15.85
CA PHE A 113 -5.99 0.72 -16.95
C PHE A 113 -6.37 -0.06 -18.21
N ASP A 114 -5.75 -1.21 -18.45
CA ASP A 114 -6.00 -2.10 -19.59
C ASP A 114 -7.14 -3.11 -19.32
N GLY A 115 -7.49 -3.33 -18.06
CA GLY A 115 -8.47 -4.32 -17.60
C GLY A 115 -7.92 -5.73 -17.47
N SER A 116 -6.63 -5.94 -17.72
CA SER A 116 -5.95 -7.24 -17.66
C SER A 116 -4.92 -7.31 -16.53
N SER A 117 -4.14 -6.24 -16.32
CA SER A 117 -3.06 -6.19 -15.33
C SER A 117 -3.21 -5.00 -14.40
N PHE A 118 -3.04 -5.21 -13.10
CA PHE A 118 -2.94 -4.13 -12.12
C PHE A 118 -1.54 -3.51 -12.18
N ARG A 119 -1.48 -2.19 -12.36
CA ARG A 119 -0.22 -1.46 -12.66
C ARG A 119 0.01 -0.24 -11.79
N HIS A 120 -0.94 0.15 -10.95
CA HIS A 120 -0.79 1.32 -10.10
C HIS A 120 -1.32 1.03 -8.70
N SER A 121 -0.55 1.40 -7.67
CA SER A 121 -0.98 1.35 -6.27
C SER A 121 -1.26 2.76 -5.76
N LEU A 122 -2.35 2.91 -5.03
CA LEU A 122 -2.84 4.14 -4.43
C LEU A 122 -3.03 3.91 -2.93
N PHE A 123 -2.71 4.91 -2.12
CA PHE A 123 -2.97 4.90 -0.68
C PHE A 123 -4.20 5.74 -0.37
N ILE A 124 -5.20 5.21 0.34
CA ILE A 124 -6.40 5.96 0.72
C ILE A 124 -6.07 6.85 1.91
N VAL A 125 -6.30 8.15 1.78
CA VAL A 125 -6.07 9.13 2.86
C VAL A 125 -7.36 9.67 3.45
N GLU A 126 -8.48 9.62 2.71
CA GLU A 126 -9.79 10.09 3.16
C GLU A 126 -10.91 9.33 2.45
N THR A 127 -12.01 9.10 3.16
CA THR A 127 -13.24 8.51 2.62
C THR A 127 -14.47 9.27 3.12
N GLY A 128 -15.59 9.16 2.40
CA GLY A 128 -16.90 9.52 2.93
C GLY A 128 -17.42 8.48 3.95
N LYS A 129 -18.61 8.75 4.51
CA LYS A 129 -19.28 7.83 5.47
C LYS A 129 -19.55 6.45 4.86
N ILE A 130 -19.92 6.42 3.59
CA ILE A 130 -19.98 5.20 2.78
C ILE A 130 -19.07 5.47 1.58
N PRO A 131 -17.87 4.86 1.53
CA PRO A 131 -16.93 5.15 0.48
C PRO A 131 -17.47 4.84 -0.93
N ASP A 132 -17.25 5.75 -1.86
CA ASP A 132 -17.55 5.61 -3.27
C ASP A 132 -16.46 6.30 -4.12
N LEU A 133 -16.61 6.29 -5.44
CA LEU A 133 -15.61 6.88 -6.34
C LEU A 133 -15.44 8.39 -6.17
N ASP A 134 -16.50 9.10 -5.76
CA ASP A 134 -16.56 10.55 -5.70
C ASP A 134 -16.08 11.09 -4.34
N ASN A 135 -16.14 10.27 -3.30
CA ASN A 135 -15.80 10.66 -1.93
C ASN A 135 -14.52 10.01 -1.37
N VAL A 136 -13.83 9.17 -2.16
CA VAL A 136 -12.51 8.62 -1.80
C VAL A 136 -11.40 9.51 -2.34
N LYS A 137 -10.45 9.87 -1.48
CA LYS A 137 -9.24 10.60 -1.87
C LYS A 137 -7.99 9.77 -1.57
N ILE A 138 -7.00 9.91 -2.44
CA ILE A 138 -5.78 9.12 -2.42
C ILE A 138 -4.51 9.98 -2.35
N ALA A 139 -3.42 9.34 -1.96
CA ALA A 139 -2.05 9.78 -2.18
C ALA A 139 -1.27 8.77 -3.04
N THR A 140 -0.36 9.24 -3.89
CA THR A 140 0.48 8.36 -4.73
C THR A 140 1.74 9.04 -5.27
N HIS A 141 2.76 8.25 -5.61
CA HIS A 141 3.97 8.65 -6.32
C HIS A 141 3.97 8.05 -7.74
N THR A 142 3.56 8.86 -8.72
CA THR A 142 3.73 8.65 -10.17
C THR A 142 3.53 10.00 -10.87
N ILE A 143 2.56 10.75 -10.37
CA ILE A 143 2.31 12.16 -10.71
C ILE A 143 2.14 12.99 -9.43
N ASP A 144 2.79 12.57 -8.34
CA ASP A 144 2.78 13.11 -6.97
C ASP A 144 1.47 13.80 -6.56
N ARG A 145 0.66 13.06 -5.81
CA ARG A 145 -0.70 13.45 -5.44
C ARG A 145 -0.93 13.24 -3.95
N ASP A 146 -1.68 14.16 -3.36
CA ASP A 146 -2.31 14.05 -2.04
C ASP A 146 -3.74 14.59 -2.11
N TYR A 147 -4.64 14.08 -1.26
CA TYR A 147 -6.06 14.40 -1.25
C TYR A 147 -6.71 14.39 -2.65
N TYR A 148 -6.20 13.56 -3.55
CA TYR A 148 -6.64 13.58 -4.93
C TYR A 148 -7.87 12.67 -5.10
N PRO A 149 -8.97 13.17 -5.66
CA PRO A 149 -10.18 12.36 -5.85
C PRO A 149 -9.91 11.11 -6.70
N LEU A 150 -10.36 9.95 -6.23
CA LEU A 150 -10.24 8.69 -6.96
C LEU A 150 -10.95 8.74 -8.32
N SER A 151 -12.11 9.41 -8.39
CA SER A 151 -12.90 9.63 -9.60
C SER A 151 -12.12 10.32 -10.73
N ASN A 152 -11.01 10.99 -10.43
CA ASN A 152 -10.16 11.60 -11.46
C ASN A 152 -9.25 10.59 -12.19
N TYR A 153 -9.22 9.32 -11.78
CA TYR A 153 -8.53 8.26 -12.52
C TYR A 153 -9.47 7.56 -13.49
N ALA A 154 -9.07 7.47 -14.76
CA ALA A 154 -9.72 6.59 -15.73
C ALA A 154 -9.10 5.19 -15.65
N PHE A 155 -9.83 4.21 -15.10
CA PHE A 155 -9.42 2.80 -15.02
C PHE A 155 -10.52 1.88 -15.55
N LYS A 156 -10.16 0.65 -15.92
CA LYS A 156 -11.13 -0.39 -16.32
C LYS A 156 -11.47 -1.36 -15.20
N LYS A 157 -10.52 -1.60 -14.28
CA LYS A 157 -10.73 -2.41 -13.07
C LYS A 157 -9.96 -1.80 -11.91
N TYR A 158 -10.47 -2.05 -10.71
CA TYR A 158 -9.79 -1.75 -9.46
C TYR A 158 -9.97 -2.93 -8.50
N ARG A 159 -9.10 -3.01 -7.49
CA ARG A 159 -9.29 -3.85 -6.31
C ARG A 159 -8.89 -3.06 -5.07
N CYS A 160 -9.65 -3.23 -3.99
CA CYS A 160 -9.38 -2.56 -2.73
C CYS A 160 -8.87 -3.58 -1.72
N LEU A 161 -7.87 -3.21 -0.93
CA LEU A 161 -7.26 -4.08 0.05
C LEU A 161 -7.38 -3.41 1.41
N HIS A 162 -8.24 -3.97 2.26
CA HIS A 162 -8.45 -3.54 3.63
C HIS A 162 -7.35 -4.09 4.53
N ILE A 163 -6.57 -3.22 5.14
CA ILE A 163 -5.48 -3.63 6.03
C ILE A 163 -6.05 -3.99 7.41
N GLU A 164 -6.21 -5.28 7.68
CA GLU A 164 -6.80 -5.77 8.94
C GLU A 164 -5.86 -5.61 10.14
N GLY A 165 -4.55 -5.60 9.91
CA GLY A 165 -3.56 -5.57 10.99
C GLY A 165 -2.19 -6.03 10.54
N TYR A 166 -1.36 -6.39 11.52
CA TYR A 166 -0.06 -7.02 11.27
C TYR A 166 0.28 -8.09 12.31
N ARG A 167 1.18 -9.01 11.95
CA ARG A 167 1.65 -10.07 12.84
C ARG A 167 3.09 -9.83 13.28
N LYS A 168 3.43 -10.22 14.52
CA LYS A 168 4.79 -10.20 15.07
C LYS A 168 4.99 -11.32 16.09
#